data_AF-A0A1S6J516-F1
#
_entry.id   AF-A0A1S6J516-F1
#
_cell.length_a   1.000
_cell.length_b   1.000
_cell.length_c   1.000
_cell.angle_alpha   90.00
_cell.angle_beta   90.00
_cell.angle_gamma   90.00
#
_symmetry.space_group_name_H-M   'P 1'
#
loop_
_entity.id
_entity.type
_entity.pdbx_description
1 polymer ?
#
loop_
_entity_poly.entity_id
_entity_poly.type
_entity_poly.pdbx_seq_one_letter_code
_entity_poly.pdbx_strand_id
1 'polypeptide(L)'
;MTAVSSNGEYSFTKPNRDSVRLLAGLGVEGDVHAGVTVKHRSRMAQDPTQPNLRQVHLIHEELFDEVDDDGFKVAPGELGENITTRGIDLLGLPVGTLLRIGDSAVLEVTGLRNPCLQIDNFQDGLLKQVVGRDEAGNIVRKAGIMSVVKEGGVVRPGDSVETELPSGPHRPLDRV
;
A
#
# COMPACT_ATOMS: atom_id res chain seq x y z
N MET A 1 -9.83 3.01 -9.23
CA MET A 1 -9.38 3.38 -7.86
C MET A 1 -10.57 3.96 -7.09
N THR A 2 -10.75 3.61 -5.81
CA THR A 2 -11.95 4.02 -5.04
C THR A 2 -11.69 5.17 -4.07
N ALA A 3 -10.49 5.28 -3.51
CA ALA A 3 -10.12 6.38 -2.61
C ALA A 3 -8.62 6.71 -2.69
N VAL A 4 -8.29 7.93 -2.26
CA VAL A 4 -6.92 8.39 -2.02
C VAL A 4 -6.83 9.09 -0.67
N SER A 5 -5.74 8.88 0.04
CA SER A 5 -5.58 9.30 1.43
C SER A 5 -4.15 9.78 1.69
N SER A 6 -4.01 10.79 2.54
CA SER A 6 -2.70 11.31 2.95
C SER A 6 -2.76 11.98 4.32
N ASN A 7 -1.68 11.84 5.08
CA ASN A 7 -1.52 12.60 6.33
C ASN A 7 -0.09 13.09 6.52
N GLY A 8 0.05 14.36 6.91
CA GLY A 8 1.34 14.95 7.29
C GLY A 8 1.76 14.62 8.72
N GLU A 9 0.86 14.05 9.51
CA GLU A 9 1.13 13.63 10.89
C GLU A 9 1.39 12.12 10.99
N TYR A 10 2.20 11.71 11.97
CA TYR A 10 2.41 10.30 12.29
C TYR A 10 1.17 9.71 13.00
N SER A 11 0.14 9.37 12.23
CA SER A 11 -1.01 8.58 12.64
C SER A 11 -1.05 7.24 11.91
N PHE A 12 -1.79 6.27 12.45
CA PHE A 12 -2.01 4.98 11.78
C PHE A 12 -2.94 5.15 10.57
N THR A 13 -4.11 5.77 10.79
CA THR A 13 -5.11 6.07 9.77
C THR A 13 -4.77 7.34 9.00
N LYS A 14 -5.14 7.39 7.72
CA LYS A 14 -5.01 8.55 6.83
C LYS A 14 -6.40 9.05 6.41
N PRO A 15 -6.71 10.34 6.56
CA PRO A 15 -7.96 10.89 6.05
C PRO A 15 -7.99 10.89 4.52
N ASN A 16 -9.17 10.64 3.96
CA ASN A 16 -9.39 10.70 2.52
C ASN A 16 -9.28 12.14 1.99
N ARG A 17 -8.85 12.24 0.74
CA ARG A 17 -8.68 13.49 0.00
C ARG A 17 -9.42 13.39 -1.34
N ASP A 18 -9.81 14.54 -1.88
CA ASP A 18 -10.36 14.60 -3.25
C ASP A 18 -9.31 14.24 -4.31
N SER A 19 -8.04 14.47 -3.98
CA SER A 19 -6.88 14.12 -4.81
C SER A 19 -5.61 14.07 -3.96
N VAL A 20 -4.60 13.35 -4.45
CA VAL A 20 -3.23 13.42 -3.93
C VAL A 20 -2.23 13.62 -5.07
N ARG A 21 -1.13 14.32 -4.79
CA ARG A 21 -0.01 14.45 -5.73
C ARG A 21 1.07 13.42 -5.40
N LEU A 22 1.43 12.62 -6.39
CA LEU A 22 2.56 11.71 -6.36
C LEU A 22 3.82 12.41 -6.86
N LEU A 23 4.90 12.28 -6.10
CA LEU A 23 6.20 12.86 -6.37
C LEU A 23 7.20 11.74 -6.64
N ALA A 24 7.81 11.75 -7.85
CA ALA A 24 8.75 10.73 -8.27
C ALA A 24 9.91 10.57 -7.26
N GLY A 25 10.17 9.33 -6.85
CA GLY A 25 11.19 8.99 -5.87
C GLY A 25 10.92 9.46 -4.44
N LEU A 26 9.77 10.07 -4.16
CA LEU A 26 9.45 10.65 -2.84
C LEU A 26 8.18 10.04 -2.23
N GLY A 27 7.13 9.77 -3.00
CA GLY A 27 5.84 9.30 -2.48
C GLY A 27 4.74 10.35 -2.61
N VAL A 28 3.82 10.38 -1.65
CA VAL A 28 2.68 11.32 -1.66
C VAL A 28 3.10 12.68 -1.08
N GLU A 29 2.85 13.75 -1.80
CA GLU A 29 3.09 15.13 -1.35
C GLU A 29 2.41 15.40 -0.01
N GLY A 30 3.18 15.91 0.96
CA GLY A 30 2.67 16.21 2.30
C GLY A 30 2.39 14.99 3.18
N ASP A 31 2.67 13.77 2.72
CA ASP A 31 2.56 12.57 3.56
C ASP A 31 3.81 12.39 4.44
N VAL A 32 3.61 11.99 5.69
CA VAL A 32 4.68 11.81 6.67
C VAL A 32 5.68 10.70 6.27
N HIS A 33 5.26 9.76 5.41
CA HIS A 33 6.10 8.68 4.91
C HIS A 33 6.88 9.07 3.64
N ALA A 34 6.70 10.28 3.12
CA ALA A 34 7.37 10.73 1.92
C ALA A 34 8.86 11.01 2.14
N GLY A 35 9.67 10.61 1.17
CA GLY A 35 11.08 10.96 1.02
C GLY A 35 11.93 9.83 0.45
N VAL A 36 13.18 10.19 0.11
CA VAL A 36 14.13 9.34 -0.62
C VAL A 36 14.59 8.14 0.20
N THR A 37 14.84 8.34 1.49
CA THR A 37 15.34 7.30 2.41
C THR A 37 14.26 6.81 3.36
N VAL A 38 14.49 5.63 3.95
CA VAL A 38 13.55 5.00 4.88
C VAL A 38 13.06 5.97 5.95
N LYS A 39 11.74 6.11 6.07
CA LYS A 39 11.07 6.96 7.06
C LYS A 39 10.57 6.23 8.31
N HIS A 40 10.65 4.90 8.30
CA HIS A 40 10.19 4.08 9.42
C HIS A 40 11.23 4.10 10.55
N ARG A 41 10.82 4.57 11.75
CA ARG A 41 11.70 4.79 12.92
C ARG A 41 12.62 3.61 13.23
N SER A 42 12.09 2.38 13.20
CA SER A 42 12.87 1.17 13.50
C SER A 42 13.96 0.86 12.47
N ARG A 43 13.74 1.17 11.18
CA ARG A 43 14.74 0.91 10.13
C ARG A 43 15.74 2.04 9.99
N MET A 44 15.33 3.29 10.25
CA MET A 44 16.27 4.41 10.38
C MET A 44 17.33 4.14 11.44
N ALA A 45 16.97 3.45 12.53
CA ALA A 45 17.92 3.04 13.56
C ALA A 45 18.91 1.96 13.09
N GLN A 46 18.60 1.21 12.03
CA GLN A 46 19.48 0.19 11.46
C GLN A 46 20.39 0.78 10.37
N ASP A 47 19.80 1.46 9.40
CA ASP A 47 20.54 2.17 8.35
C ASP A 47 19.64 3.27 7.73
N PRO A 48 19.92 4.56 8.02
CA PRO A 48 19.11 5.68 7.53
C PRO A 48 19.35 6.01 6.05
N THR A 49 20.31 5.35 5.38
CA THR A 49 20.64 5.60 3.96
C THR A 49 19.88 4.71 2.98
N GLN A 50 19.19 3.68 3.49
CA GLN A 50 18.44 2.76 2.64
C GLN A 50 17.36 3.48 1.82
N PRO A 51 17.16 3.09 0.56
CA PRO A 51 16.11 3.66 -0.28
C PRO A 51 14.74 3.37 0.32
N ASN A 52 13.85 4.34 0.25
CA ASN A 52 12.47 4.18 0.69
C ASN A 52 11.71 3.32 -0.32
N LEU A 53 11.54 2.03 -0.03
CA LEU A 53 10.71 1.11 -0.82
C LEU A 53 9.21 1.20 -0.48
N ARG A 54 8.84 2.13 0.40
CA ARG A 54 7.55 2.23 1.06
C ARG A 54 6.91 3.61 0.86
N GLN A 55 7.04 4.15 -0.35
CA GLN A 55 6.62 5.52 -0.67
C GLN A 55 5.10 5.65 -0.80
N VAL A 56 4.43 4.63 -1.34
CA VAL A 56 2.97 4.59 -1.49
C VAL A 56 2.47 3.21 -1.08
N HIS A 57 1.53 3.17 -0.15
CA HIS A 57 0.85 1.95 0.29
C HIS A 57 -0.49 1.83 -0.43
N LEU A 58 -0.77 0.67 -1.02
CA LEU A 58 -2.03 0.38 -1.69
C LEU A 58 -2.73 -0.80 -1.01
N ILE A 59 -4.05 -0.70 -0.81
CA ILE A 59 -4.92 -1.79 -0.37
C ILE A 59 -6.05 -1.99 -1.38
N HIS A 60 -6.52 -3.23 -1.50
CA HIS A 60 -7.65 -3.62 -2.32
C HIS A 60 -8.91 -3.64 -1.43
N GLU A 61 -9.98 -3.00 -1.88
CA GLU A 61 -11.23 -2.80 -1.13
C GLU A 61 -11.93 -4.14 -0.84
N GLU A 62 -11.64 -5.19 -1.62
CA GLU A 62 -12.15 -6.53 -1.37
C GLU A 62 -11.65 -7.10 -0.02
N LEU A 63 -10.51 -6.64 0.51
CA LEU A 63 -10.12 -6.95 1.89
C LEU A 63 -11.12 -6.40 2.90
N PHE A 64 -11.68 -5.22 2.64
CA PHE A 64 -12.62 -4.58 3.55
C PHE A 64 -13.95 -5.34 3.54
N ASP A 65 -14.42 -5.74 2.36
CA ASP A 65 -15.57 -6.63 2.24
C ASP A 65 -15.34 -7.95 3.01
N GLU A 66 -14.15 -8.58 2.86
CA GLU A 66 -13.80 -9.83 3.55
C GLU A 66 -13.84 -9.68 5.07
N VAL A 67 -13.24 -8.64 5.63
CA VAL A 67 -13.21 -8.46 7.09
C VAL A 67 -14.55 -7.94 7.64
N ASP A 68 -15.39 -7.32 6.80
CA ASP A 68 -16.76 -6.91 7.16
C ASP A 68 -17.64 -8.12 7.48
N ASP A 69 -17.52 -9.19 6.70
CA ASP A 69 -18.20 -10.48 6.90
C ASP A 69 -17.80 -11.13 8.24
N ASP A 70 -16.57 -10.88 8.70
CA ASP A 70 -16.06 -11.31 10.01
C ASP A 70 -16.38 -10.31 11.15
N GLY A 71 -17.14 -9.25 10.86
CA GLY A 71 -17.59 -8.26 11.84
C GLY A 71 -16.64 -7.08 12.07
N PHE A 72 -15.59 -6.92 11.26
CA PHE A 72 -14.66 -5.80 11.32
C PHE A 72 -15.05 -4.70 10.34
N LYS A 73 -15.22 -3.47 10.82
CA LYS A 73 -15.60 -2.33 9.97
C LYS A 73 -14.35 -1.53 9.64
N VAL A 74 -13.95 -1.55 8.37
CA VAL A 74 -12.76 -0.85 7.87
C VAL A 74 -13.16 0.00 6.66
N ALA A 75 -12.88 1.30 6.74
CA ALA A 75 -13.06 2.24 5.65
C ALA A 75 -11.72 2.57 4.95
N PRO A 76 -11.76 3.10 3.71
CA PRO A 76 -10.57 3.55 3.02
C PRO A 76 -9.73 4.55 3.83
N GLY A 77 -8.42 4.32 3.86
CA GLY A 77 -7.42 5.07 4.60
C GLY A 77 -7.21 4.59 6.05
N GLU A 78 -8.10 3.76 6.60
CA GLU A 78 -8.06 3.38 8.02
C GLU A 78 -6.90 2.45 8.38
N LEU A 79 -6.45 1.62 7.44
CA LEU A 79 -5.26 0.77 7.60
C LEU A 79 -3.96 1.47 7.18
N GLY A 80 -4.02 2.77 6.92
CA GLY A 80 -2.88 3.64 6.66
C GLY A 80 -2.42 3.67 5.19
N GLU A 81 -3.21 3.09 4.29
CA GLU A 81 -2.94 3.12 2.87
C GLU A 81 -3.13 4.52 2.29
N ASN A 82 -2.41 4.78 1.19
CA ASN A 82 -2.56 6.01 0.43
C ASN A 82 -3.56 5.87 -0.71
N ILE A 83 -3.75 4.66 -1.23
CA ILE A 83 -4.61 4.37 -2.36
C ILE A 83 -5.41 3.11 -2.05
N THR A 84 -6.73 3.21 -2.20
CA THR A 84 -7.63 2.07 -2.16
C THR A 84 -8.06 1.74 -3.59
N THR A 85 -7.89 0.48 -3.98
CA THR A 85 -8.22 -0.03 -5.32
C THR A 85 -9.38 -1.01 -5.25
N ARG A 86 -10.01 -1.29 -6.38
CA ARG A 86 -11.02 -2.35 -6.52
C ARG A 86 -10.90 -2.96 -7.91
N GLY A 87 -11.17 -4.25 -8.02
CA GLY A 87 -11.11 -5.03 -9.25
C GLY A 87 -9.70 -5.43 -9.68
N ILE A 88 -8.72 -5.36 -8.77
CA ILE A 88 -7.32 -5.66 -9.06
C ILE A 88 -6.77 -6.60 -8.00
N ASP A 89 -6.25 -7.75 -8.43
CA ASP A 89 -5.51 -8.66 -7.55
C ASP A 89 -4.11 -8.10 -7.25
N LEU A 90 -4.04 -7.16 -6.31
CA LEU A 90 -2.78 -6.53 -5.90
C LEU A 90 -1.78 -7.55 -5.33
N LEU A 91 -2.25 -8.57 -4.62
CA LEU A 91 -1.40 -9.51 -3.90
C LEU A 91 -0.76 -10.53 -4.87
N GLY A 92 -1.44 -10.84 -5.97
CA GLY A 92 -0.93 -11.71 -7.05
C GLY A 92 0.03 -11.03 -8.02
N LEU A 93 0.22 -9.72 -7.96
CA LEU A 93 1.13 -9.01 -8.86
C LEU A 93 2.59 -9.41 -8.62
N PRO A 94 3.42 -9.56 -9.67
CA PRO A 94 4.85 -9.77 -9.48
C PRO A 94 5.59 -8.50 -9.04
N VAL A 95 6.72 -8.69 -8.35
CA VAL A 95 7.66 -7.60 -8.02
C VAL A 95 8.09 -6.89 -9.30
N GLY A 96 8.07 -5.57 -9.30
CA GLY A 96 8.42 -4.75 -10.46
C GLY A 96 7.26 -4.49 -11.43
N THR A 97 6.04 -4.93 -11.11
CA THR A 97 4.84 -4.51 -11.86
C THR A 97 4.71 -2.99 -11.82
N LEU A 98 4.41 -2.40 -12.98
CA LEU A 98 4.06 -0.99 -13.06
C LEU A 98 2.55 -0.81 -13.00
N LEU A 99 2.10 0.07 -12.12
CA LEU A 99 0.71 0.52 -12.01
C LEU A 99 0.62 1.90 -12.64
N ARG A 100 -0.03 1.99 -13.79
CA ARG A 100 -0.33 3.26 -14.47
C ARG A 100 -1.67 3.76 -13.94
N ILE A 101 -1.67 4.93 -13.32
CA ILE A 101 -2.83 5.50 -12.62
C ILE A 101 -3.17 6.85 -13.21
N GLY A 102 -4.42 6.99 -13.66
CA GLY A 102 -4.92 8.21 -14.29
C GLY A 102 -4.07 8.60 -15.51
N ASP A 103 -3.81 9.89 -15.67
CA ASP A 103 -3.19 10.42 -16.89
C ASP A 103 -1.66 10.18 -16.97
N SER A 104 -0.95 10.19 -15.83
CA SER A 104 0.52 10.28 -15.84
C SER A 104 1.24 9.56 -14.72
N ALA A 105 0.56 9.10 -13.66
CA ALA A 105 1.25 8.55 -12.52
C ALA A 105 1.65 7.10 -12.78
N VAL A 106 2.88 6.75 -12.41
CA VAL A 106 3.39 5.37 -12.52
C VAL A 106 4.00 4.97 -11.18
N LEU A 107 3.47 3.89 -10.60
CA LEU A 107 4.01 3.25 -9.40
C LEU A 107 4.67 1.92 -9.76
N GLU A 108 5.81 1.61 -9.16
CA GLU A 108 6.44 0.29 -9.27
C GLU A 108 6.21 -0.49 -7.98
N VAL A 109 5.59 -1.67 -8.09
CA VAL A 109 5.30 -2.57 -6.97
C VAL A 109 6.60 -3.13 -6.40
N THR A 110 6.85 -2.90 -5.11
CA THR A 110 8.08 -3.34 -4.44
C THR A 110 7.88 -4.59 -3.60
N GLY A 111 6.69 -4.80 -3.02
CA GLY A 111 6.42 -5.97 -2.18
C GLY A 111 5.16 -5.85 -1.33
N LEU A 112 4.96 -6.81 -0.44
CA LEU A 112 3.84 -6.84 0.49
C LEU A 112 4.08 -5.87 1.66
N ARG A 113 3.02 -5.16 2.07
CA ARG A 113 3.05 -4.44 3.34
C ARG A 113 3.12 -5.47 4.48
N ASN A 114 4.05 -5.29 5.41
CA ASN A 114 4.14 -6.15 6.59
C ASN A 114 3.11 -5.71 7.67
N PRO A 115 2.12 -6.54 8.02
CA PRO A 115 1.18 -6.22 9.09
C PRO A 115 1.87 -6.08 10.45
N CYS A 116 1.34 -5.20 11.29
CA CYS A 116 1.89 -4.89 12.61
C CYS A 116 0.78 -4.72 13.65
N LEU A 117 1.18 -4.72 14.93
CA LEU A 117 0.28 -4.56 16.08
C LEU A 117 -0.57 -3.29 16.07
N GLN A 118 -0.21 -2.28 15.27
CA GLN A 118 -1.04 -1.08 15.12
C GLN A 118 -2.43 -1.40 14.53
N ILE A 119 -2.57 -2.51 13.79
CA ILE A 119 -3.87 -2.97 13.29
C ILE A 119 -4.78 -3.41 14.44
N ASP A 120 -4.26 -4.18 15.40
CA ASP A 120 -5.05 -4.57 16.58
C ASP A 120 -5.33 -3.38 17.50
N ASN A 121 -4.42 -2.40 17.56
CA ASN A 121 -4.69 -1.15 18.28
C ASN A 121 -5.79 -0.31 17.60
N PHE A 122 -5.94 -0.42 16.29
CA PHE A 122 -7.03 0.20 15.54
C PHE A 122 -8.35 -0.53 15.80
N GLN A 123 -8.35 -1.86 15.66
CA GLN A 123 -9.48 -2.71 16.00
C GLN A 123 -9.01 -4.08 16.48
N ASP A 124 -9.31 -4.41 17.74
CA ASP A 124 -8.83 -5.62 18.41
C ASP A 124 -9.24 -6.89 17.64
N GLY A 125 -8.24 -7.73 17.32
CA GLY A 125 -8.42 -9.00 16.60
C GLY A 125 -8.27 -8.90 15.08
N LEU A 126 -8.25 -7.71 14.49
CA LEU A 126 -8.19 -7.52 13.03
C LEU A 126 -6.87 -8.01 12.43
N LEU A 127 -5.76 -7.97 13.18
CA LEU A 127 -4.45 -8.43 12.69
C LEU A 127 -4.49 -9.91 12.26
N LYS A 128 -5.30 -10.73 12.94
CA LYS A 128 -5.45 -12.16 12.62
C LYS A 128 -6.22 -12.41 11.33
N GLN A 129 -7.04 -11.46 10.89
CA GLN A 129 -7.75 -11.57 9.60
C GLN A 129 -6.84 -11.21 8.42
N VAL A 130 -5.92 -10.28 8.63
CA VAL A 130 -5.02 -9.81 7.56
C VAL A 130 -3.69 -10.56 7.51
N VAL A 131 -3.45 -11.50 8.42
CA VAL A 131 -2.30 -12.43 8.43
C VAL A 131 -2.79 -13.85 8.66
N GLY A 132 -2.66 -14.69 7.64
CA GLY A 132 -3.10 -16.09 7.68
C GLY A 132 -2.03 -17.06 7.22
N ARG A 133 -2.46 -18.30 6.96
CA ARG A 133 -1.65 -19.32 6.29
C ARG A 133 -2.44 -19.92 5.12
N ASP A 134 -1.73 -20.23 4.04
CA ASP A 134 -2.30 -21.00 2.93
C ASP A 134 -2.32 -22.51 3.25
N GLU A 135 -2.85 -23.32 2.33
CA GLU A 135 -2.94 -24.78 2.46
C GLU A 135 -1.57 -25.46 2.63
N ALA A 136 -0.50 -24.86 2.10
CA ALA A 136 0.87 -25.32 2.24
C ALA A 136 1.54 -24.83 3.55
N GLY A 137 0.82 -24.05 4.36
CA GLY A 137 1.30 -23.50 5.62
C GLY A 137 2.16 -22.23 5.48
N ASN A 138 2.27 -21.66 4.28
CA ASN A 138 3.00 -20.42 4.06
C ASN A 138 2.23 -19.23 4.62
N ILE A 139 2.95 -18.23 5.12
CA ILE A 139 2.34 -17.01 5.66
C ILE A 139 1.75 -16.17 4.52
N VAL A 140 0.45 -15.88 4.61
CA VAL A 140 -0.25 -14.98 3.70
C VAL A 140 -0.46 -13.63 4.39
N ARG A 141 -0.10 -12.54 3.71
CA ARG A 141 -0.30 -11.17 4.19
C ARG A 141 -1.28 -10.47 3.26
N LYS A 142 -2.41 -10.04 3.80
CA LYS A 142 -3.48 -9.44 3.01
C LYS A 142 -3.53 -7.91 3.07
N ALA A 143 -2.73 -7.28 3.93
CA ALA A 143 -2.78 -5.83 4.18
C ALA A 143 -2.20 -4.94 3.05
N GLY A 144 -2.27 -5.41 1.81
CA GLY A 144 -1.88 -4.69 0.61
C GLY A 144 -0.39 -4.73 0.28
N ILE A 145 -0.02 -3.84 -0.64
CA ILE A 145 1.31 -3.77 -1.25
C ILE A 145 1.96 -2.41 -0.99
N MET A 146 3.28 -2.37 -1.09
CA MET A 146 4.05 -1.15 -1.13
C MET A 146 4.57 -0.91 -2.55
N SER A 147 4.78 0.35 -2.86
CA SER A 147 5.33 0.78 -4.14
C SER A 147 6.19 2.02 -4.01
N VAL A 148 6.91 2.31 -5.08
CA VAL A 148 7.67 3.56 -5.28
C VAL A 148 7.11 4.33 -6.47
N VAL A 149 7.19 5.65 -6.42
CA VAL A 149 6.73 6.52 -7.50
C VAL A 149 7.82 6.61 -8.56
N LYS A 150 7.53 6.10 -9.76
CA LYS A 150 8.40 6.22 -10.95
C LYS A 150 8.15 7.50 -11.71
N GLU A 151 6.87 7.81 -11.92
CA GLU A 151 6.42 9.03 -12.57
C GLU A 151 5.36 9.69 -11.69
N GLY A 152 5.53 11.00 -11.47
CA GLY A 152 4.63 11.79 -10.65
C GLY A 152 3.34 12.18 -11.38
N GLY A 153 2.35 12.60 -10.63
CA GLY A 153 1.04 12.97 -11.17
C GLY A 153 0.06 13.29 -10.07
N VAL A 154 -1.08 13.88 -10.44
CA VAL A 154 -2.21 13.99 -9.52
C VAL A 154 -3.13 12.82 -9.78
N VAL A 155 -3.50 12.09 -8.73
CA VAL A 155 -4.44 10.97 -8.81
C VAL A 155 -5.68 11.25 -7.94
N ARG A 156 -6.85 10.77 -8.39
CA ARG A 156 -8.17 11.06 -7.82
C ARG A 156 -9.05 9.81 -7.76
N PRO A 157 -9.94 9.68 -6.77
CA PRO A 157 -10.96 8.64 -6.77
C PRO A 157 -11.66 8.58 -8.15
N GLY A 158 -11.81 7.37 -8.69
CA GLY A 158 -12.34 7.15 -10.04
C GLY A 158 -11.29 6.93 -11.13
N ASP A 159 -10.01 7.30 -10.92
CA ASP A 159 -8.96 7.05 -11.91
C ASP A 159 -8.82 5.53 -12.19
N SER A 160 -8.57 5.20 -13.46
CA SER A 160 -8.22 3.85 -13.88
C SER A 160 -6.85 3.46 -13.30
N VAL A 161 -6.67 2.16 -13.10
CA VAL A 161 -5.40 1.58 -12.69
C VAL A 161 -5.13 0.43 -13.65
N GLU A 162 -4.12 0.60 -14.48
CA GLU A 162 -3.69 -0.40 -15.45
C GLU A 162 -2.39 -1.06 -14.99
N THR A 163 -2.29 -2.37 -15.18
CA THR A 163 -1.14 -3.17 -14.77
C THR A 163 -0.26 -3.51 -15.98
N GLU A 164 1.03 -3.20 -15.87
CA GLU A 164 2.05 -3.58 -16.83
C GLU A 164 3.03 -4.52 -16.13
N LEU A 165 3.02 -5.79 -16.53
CA LEU A 165 3.84 -6.83 -15.92
C LEU A 165 5.31 -6.72 -16.39
N PRO A 166 6.29 -7.00 -15.53
CA PRO A 166 7.68 -7.03 -15.92
C PRO A 166 7.95 -8.22 -16.86
N SER A 167 9.05 -8.12 -17.62
CA SER A 167 9.57 -9.26 -18.40
C SER A 167 9.83 -10.47 -17.50
N GLY A 168 9.50 -11.66 -18.01
CA GLY A 168 9.65 -12.91 -17.26
C GLY A 168 11.12 -13.31 -17.02
N PRO A 169 11.38 -14.21 -16.05
CA PRO A 169 10.39 -14.87 -15.19
C PRO A 169 9.87 -13.96 -14.06
N HIS A 170 8.57 -14.12 -13.73
CA HIS A 170 7.92 -13.36 -12.67
C HIS A 170 8.34 -13.85 -11.29
N ARG A 171 8.52 -12.90 -10.36
CA ARG A 171 8.81 -13.19 -8.95
C ARG A 171 7.63 -12.75 -8.08
N PRO A 172 7.14 -13.60 -7.16
CA PRO A 172 6.06 -13.22 -6.25
C PRO A 172 6.53 -12.14 -5.27
N LEU A 173 5.58 -11.40 -4.70
CA LEU A 173 5.86 -10.39 -3.68
C LEU A 173 6.32 -11.05 -2.38
N ASP A 174 7.34 -10.45 -1.76
CA ASP A 174 7.70 -10.71 -0.36
C ASP A 174 7.53 -9.42 0.45
N ARG A 175 7.60 -9.51 1.78
CA ARG A 175 7.49 -8.35 2.67
C ARG A 175 8.61 -7.35 2.40
N VAL A 176 8.24 -6.07 2.40
CA VAL A 176 9.18 -4.94 2.31
C VAL A 176 9.10 -4.00 3.48
#